data_AF-A0A6J7SC62-F1
#
_entry.id   AF-A0A6J7SC62-F1
#
_cell.length_a   1.000
_cell.length_b   1.000
_cell.length_c   1.000
_cell.angle_alpha   90.00
_cell.angle_beta   90.00
_cell.angle_gamma   90.00
#
_symmetry.space_group_name_H-M   'P 1'
#
loop_
_entity.id
_entity.type
_entity.pdbx_description
1 polymer ?
#
loop_
_entity_poly.entity_id
_entity_poly.type
_entity_poly.pdbx_seq_one_letter_code
_entity_poly.pdbx_strand_id
1 'polypeptide(L)'
;MVCTANICRSPAMEMLLQDSLSRAGLPPDEVDVASSGVDALEGSARCARSRLLADAHAEAQDNEALWTSPSRLLRVEQIASADLVLTAARIHRGAVARLLPTARGRTFTLLQAARAADMIVANGLPEVVPLPQADDPRGRLRWLVAELDAARGPVQNPDDDDVPDPHLTGDAEHEPAMALMASAIERLGILVTTVLGHP
;
A
#
# COMPACT_ATOMS: atom_id res chain seq x y z
N MET A 1 -5.36 -0.11 -0.44
CA MET A 1 -4.75 1.23 -0.24
C MET A 1 -5.78 2.23 0.27
N VAL A 2 -5.44 3.10 1.23
CA VAL A 2 -6.41 4.03 1.85
C VAL A 2 -5.84 5.45 2.01
N CYS A 3 -6.56 6.47 1.55
CA CYS A 3 -6.30 7.88 1.89
C CYS A 3 -7.59 8.60 2.32
N THR A 4 -7.64 9.93 2.26
CA THR A 4 -8.83 10.71 2.64
C THR A 4 -9.94 10.56 1.60
N ALA A 5 -9.74 11.12 0.40
CA ALA A 5 -10.79 11.28 -0.60
C ALA A 5 -10.78 10.22 -1.72
N ASN A 6 -9.81 9.30 -1.75
CA ASN A 6 -9.59 8.35 -2.83
C ASN A 6 -9.37 8.97 -4.23
N ILE A 7 -8.79 10.17 -4.30
CA ILE A 7 -8.53 10.83 -5.60
C ILE A 7 -7.05 10.97 -5.95
N CYS A 8 -6.13 11.05 -4.98
CA CYS A 8 -4.71 11.34 -5.23
C CYS A 8 -3.78 10.24 -4.71
N ARG A 9 -3.46 10.26 -3.40
CA ARG A 9 -2.48 9.34 -2.79
C ARG A 9 -2.84 7.86 -2.97
N SER A 10 -4.05 7.43 -2.59
CA SER A 10 -4.37 5.99 -2.64
C SER A 10 -4.53 5.42 -4.06
N PRO A 11 -5.06 6.14 -5.08
CA PRO A 11 -4.96 5.69 -6.47
C PRO A 11 -3.51 5.59 -6.98
N ALA A 12 -2.65 6.56 -6.65
CA ALA A 12 -1.24 6.48 -7.02
C ALA A 12 -0.56 5.28 -6.37
N MET A 13 -0.82 5.03 -5.08
CA MET A 13 -0.29 3.85 -4.39
C MET A 13 -0.81 2.52 -4.97
N GLU A 14 -2.07 2.48 -5.43
CA GLU A 14 -2.66 1.31 -6.10
C GLU A 14 -1.92 1.00 -7.40
N MET A 15 -1.76 2.01 -8.26
CA MET A 15 -1.04 1.89 -9.52
C MET A 15 0.43 1.50 -9.32
N LEU A 16 1.15 2.21 -8.46
CA LEU A 16 2.58 1.97 -8.23
C LEU A 16 2.82 0.55 -7.68
N LEU A 17 1.93 0.05 -6.82
CA LEU A 17 2.07 -1.31 -6.29
C LEU A 17 1.76 -2.35 -7.36
N GLN A 18 0.71 -2.16 -8.17
CA GLN A 18 0.43 -3.04 -9.31
C GLN A 18 1.60 -3.10 -10.28
N ASP A 19 2.18 -1.94 -10.61
CA ASP A 19 3.35 -1.84 -11.48
C ASP A 19 4.58 -2.55 -10.87
N SER A 20 4.90 -2.28 -9.60
CA SER A 20 6.04 -2.92 -8.91
C SER A 20 5.90 -4.45 -8.86
N LEU A 21 4.71 -4.97 -8.54
CA LEU A 21 4.44 -6.42 -8.54
C LEU A 21 4.56 -7.02 -9.95
N SER A 22 4.02 -6.34 -10.97
CA SER A 22 4.10 -6.77 -12.36
C SER A 22 5.54 -6.81 -12.88
N ARG A 23 6.34 -5.77 -12.60
CA ARG A 23 7.78 -5.71 -12.97
C ARG A 23 8.59 -6.82 -12.32
N ALA A 24 8.24 -7.20 -11.11
CA ALA A 24 8.84 -8.32 -10.40
C ALA A 24 8.28 -9.69 -10.85
N GLY A 25 7.51 -9.74 -11.95
CA GLY A 25 7.06 -10.98 -12.58
C GLY A 25 5.85 -11.63 -11.93
N LEU A 26 5.16 -10.96 -11.00
CA LEU A 26 3.95 -11.49 -10.39
C LEU A 26 2.81 -11.58 -11.43
N PRO A 27 2.13 -12.73 -11.57
CA PRO A 27 0.94 -12.85 -12.41
C PRO A 27 -0.16 -11.87 -11.99
N PRO A 28 -0.91 -11.30 -12.96
CA PRO A 28 -1.88 -10.23 -12.70
C PRO A 28 -3.04 -10.62 -11.77
N ASP A 29 -3.36 -11.92 -11.68
CA ASP A 29 -4.49 -12.43 -10.87
C ASP A 29 -4.05 -13.04 -9.52
N GLU A 30 -2.76 -12.98 -9.19
CA GLU A 30 -2.25 -13.58 -7.94
C GLU A 30 -2.46 -12.66 -6.72
N VAL A 31 -2.40 -11.34 -6.93
CA VAL A 31 -2.62 -10.33 -5.88
C VAL A 31 -3.54 -9.22 -6.37
N ASP A 32 -4.73 -9.13 -5.74
CA ASP A 32 -5.65 -8.03 -5.94
C ASP A 32 -5.20 -6.77 -5.20
N VAL A 33 -5.00 -5.67 -5.94
CA VAL A 33 -4.71 -4.35 -5.37
C VAL A 33 -5.86 -3.40 -5.66
N ALA A 34 -6.43 -2.81 -4.61
CA ALA A 34 -7.52 -1.85 -4.72
C ALA A 34 -7.34 -0.65 -3.78
N SER A 35 -7.88 0.52 -4.15
CA SER A 35 -7.90 1.71 -3.28
C SER A 35 -9.30 2.18 -2.85
N SER A 36 -9.39 2.88 -1.71
CA SER A 36 -10.58 3.56 -1.20
C SER A 36 -10.20 4.74 -0.29
N GLY A 37 -11.18 5.53 0.15
CA GLY A 37 -10.95 6.73 0.97
C GLY A 37 -11.84 6.76 2.19
N VAL A 38 -11.31 7.22 3.33
CA VAL A 38 -12.07 7.25 4.60
C VAL A 38 -13.15 8.32 4.64
N ASP A 39 -13.06 9.30 3.74
CA ASP A 39 -13.98 10.43 3.57
C ASP A 39 -14.09 10.77 2.08
N ALA A 40 -14.28 9.73 1.25
CA ALA A 40 -14.41 9.90 -0.19
C ALA A 40 -15.83 10.32 -0.55
N LEU A 41 -15.95 11.39 -1.33
CA LEU A 41 -17.15 11.65 -2.11
C LEU A 41 -17.18 10.70 -3.30
N GLU A 42 -18.05 9.68 -3.26
CA GLU A 42 -18.13 8.64 -4.30
C GLU A 42 -18.42 9.24 -5.68
N GLY A 43 -17.75 8.72 -6.72
CA GLY A 43 -17.92 9.21 -8.09
C GLY A 43 -17.00 10.38 -8.47
N SER A 44 -16.19 10.90 -7.55
CA SER A 44 -15.26 11.99 -7.84
C SER A 44 -14.16 11.55 -8.81
N ALA A 45 -13.75 12.49 -9.67
CA ALA A 45 -12.61 12.30 -10.57
C ALA A 45 -11.31 12.18 -9.77
N ARG A 46 -10.40 11.31 -10.24
CA ARG A 46 -9.06 11.17 -9.67
C ARG A 46 -8.15 12.32 -10.12
N CYS A 47 -7.16 12.63 -9.30
CA CYS A 47 -6.24 13.75 -9.45
C CYS A 47 -5.33 13.56 -10.67
N ALA A 48 -5.50 14.40 -11.70
CA ALA A 48 -4.70 14.35 -12.92
C ALA A 48 -3.19 14.56 -12.67
N ARG A 49 -2.83 15.38 -11.68
CA ARG A 49 -1.42 15.58 -11.31
C ARG A 49 -0.80 14.32 -10.70
N SER A 50 -1.57 13.63 -9.85
CA SER A 50 -1.16 12.36 -9.27
C SER A 50 -0.98 11.29 -10.33
N ARG A 51 -1.85 11.27 -11.35
CA ARG A 51 -1.71 10.40 -12.52
C ARG A 51 -0.39 10.67 -13.26
N LEU A 52 -0.18 11.91 -13.68
CA LEU A 52 1.02 12.29 -14.44
C LEU A 52 2.32 11.90 -13.71
N LEU A 53 2.37 12.15 -12.40
CA LEU A 53 3.53 11.82 -11.59
C LEU A 53 3.68 10.31 -11.40
N ALA A 54 2.60 9.56 -11.18
CA ALA A 54 2.66 8.11 -11.07
C ALA A 54 3.12 7.46 -12.40
N ASP A 55 2.63 7.96 -13.55
CA ASP A 55 3.06 7.53 -14.88
C ASP A 55 4.57 7.76 -15.11
N ALA A 56 5.16 8.78 -14.48
CA ALA A 56 6.61 9.03 -14.55
C ALA A 56 7.46 8.08 -13.69
N HIS A 57 6.83 7.37 -12.73
CA HIS A 57 7.49 6.41 -11.83
C HIS A 57 7.19 4.94 -12.18
N ALA A 58 6.25 4.69 -13.10
CA ALA A 58 5.85 3.36 -13.53
C ALA A 58 6.43 3.01 -14.90
N GLU A 59 6.57 1.72 -15.19
CA GLU A 59 7.01 1.24 -16.51
C GLU A 59 5.83 0.69 -17.34
N ALA A 60 4.78 0.19 -16.67
CA ALA A 60 3.56 -0.28 -17.32
C ALA A 60 2.72 0.88 -17.86
N GLN A 61 2.32 0.78 -19.13
CA GLN A 61 1.67 1.87 -19.87
C GLN A 61 0.13 1.85 -19.85
N ASP A 62 -0.51 0.80 -19.34
CA ASP A 62 -1.98 0.68 -19.37
C ASP A 62 -2.61 0.75 -17.97
N ASN A 63 -2.79 1.97 -17.47
CA ASN A 63 -3.46 2.27 -16.20
C ASN A 63 -4.69 3.19 -16.36
N GLU A 64 -5.18 3.36 -17.59
CA GLU A 64 -6.30 4.28 -17.90
C GLU A 64 -7.55 3.89 -17.10
N ALA A 65 -7.85 2.58 -17.03
CA ALA A 65 -9.01 2.07 -16.30
C ALA A 65 -8.95 2.43 -14.81
N LEU A 66 -7.77 2.39 -14.20
CA LEU A 66 -7.56 2.79 -12.80
C LEU A 66 -7.83 4.29 -12.62
N TRP A 67 -7.29 5.13 -13.51
CA TRP A 67 -7.41 6.58 -13.36
C TRP A 67 -8.79 7.13 -13.76
N THR A 68 -9.53 6.43 -14.61
CA THR A 68 -10.92 6.75 -14.98
C THR A 68 -11.95 6.16 -14.01
N SER A 69 -11.55 5.19 -13.16
CA SER A 69 -12.42 4.65 -12.12
C SER A 69 -12.80 5.71 -11.09
N PRO A 70 -14.06 5.76 -10.65
CA PRO A 70 -14.51 6.73 -9.65
C PRO A 70 -13.82 6.52 -8.29
N SER A 71 -13.73 7.59 -7.50
CA SER A 71 -13.41 7.48 -6.08
C SER A 71 -14.43 6.60 -5.35
N ARG A 72 -13.96 5.84 -4.36
CA ARG A 72 -14.76 4.90 -3.55
C ARG A 72 -14.61 5.19 -2.07
N LEU A 73 -15.74 5.23 -1.36
CA LEU A 73 -15.75 5.32 0.10
C LEU A 73 -15.35 3.98 0.71
N LEU A 74 -14.44 4.03 1.68
CA LEU A 74 -13.98 2.87 2.44
C LEU A 74 -15.13 2.32 3.30
N ARG A 75 -15.42 1.04 3.13
CA ARG A 75 -16.41 0.29 3.89
C ARG A 75 -15.80 -0.89 4.62
N VAL A 76 -16.50 -1.38 5.65
CA VAL A 76 -16.03 -2.47 6.51
C VAL A 76 -15.77 -3.74 5.72
N GLU A 77 -16.56 -4.02 4.69
CA GLU A 77 -16.46 -5.22 3.84
C GLU A 77 -15.13 -5.25 3.09
N GLN A 78 -14.68 -4.10 2.58
CA GLN A 78 -13.40 -3.98 1.88
C GLN A 78 -12.22 -4.17 2.83
N ILE A 79 -12.35 -3.68 4.08
CA ILE A 79 -11.35 -3.95 5.11
C ILE A 79 -11.37 -5.43 5.44
N ALA A 80 -12.54 -6.04 5.63
CA ALA A 80 -12.69 -7.45 6.01
C ALA A 80 -12.10 -8.42 4.98
N SER A 81 -12.23 -8.12 3.69
CA SER A 81 -11.71 -8.96 2.60
C SER A 81 -10.21 -8.83 2.36
N ALA A 82 -9.60 -7.69 2.68
CA ALA A 82 -8.18 -7.44 2.42
C ALA A 82 -7.26 -8.25 3.36
N ASP A 83 -6.22 -8.90 2.82
CA ASP A 83 -5.21 -9.55 3.65
C ASP A 83 -4.16 -8.55 4.18
N LEU A 84 -3.99 -7.39 3.51
CA LEU A 84 -3.15 -6.26 3.92
C LEU A 84 -3.83 -4.92 3.61
N VAL A 85 -3.83 -3.99 4.57
CA VAL A 85 -4.35 -2.63 4.39
C VAL A 85 -3.21 -1.61 4.56
N LEU A 86 -2.82 -0.99 3.46
CA LEU A 86 -1.84 0.10 3.47
C LEU A 86 -2.54 1.45 3.41
N THR A 87 -2.20 2.33 4.34
CA THR A 87 -2.80 3.64 4.50
C THR A 87 -1.78 4.75 4.23
N ALA A 88 -2.22 5.87 3.68
CA ALA A 88 -1.31 6.99 3.36
C ALA A 88 -0.80 7.70 4.62
N ALA A 89 -1.52 7.63 5.74
CA ALA A 89 -1.19 8.32 6.98
C ALA A 89 -1.87 7.67 8.18
N ARG A 90 -1.39 7.93 9.38
CA ARG A 90 -1.86 7.39 10.66
C ARG A 90 -3.33 7.71 10.92
N ILE A 91 -3.80 8.88 10.50
CA ILE A 91 -5.23 9.24 10.64
C ILE A 91 -6.14 8.26 9.90
N HIS A 92 -5.69 7.77 8.73
CA HIS A 92 -6.40 6.76 7.94
C HIS A 92 -6.30 5.39 8.61
N ARG A 93 -5.12 5.01 9.14
CA ARG A 93 -4.97 3.78 9.97
C ARG A 93 -5.92 3.80 11.17
N GLY A 94 -6.07 4.95 11.82
CA GLY A 94 -7.02 5.16 12.91
C GLY A 94 -8.48 5.02 12.47
N ALA A 95 -8.83 5.51 11.27
CA ALA A 95 -10.18 5.33 10.71
C ALA A 95 -10.49 3.85 10.41
N VAL A 96 -9.54 3.12 9.82
CA VAL A 96 -9.66 1.66 9.62
C VAL A 96 -9.89 0.96 10.96
N ALA A 97 -9.11 1.29 12.00
CA ALA A 97 -9.25 0.69 13.32
C ALA A 97 -10.59 1.01 14.01
N ARG A 98 -11.22 2.16 13.71
CA ARG A 98 -12.57 2.48 14.19
C ARG A 98 -13.66 1.69 13.46
N LEU A 99 -13.49 1.46 12.15
CA LEU A 99 -14.43 0.69 11.34
C LEU A 99 -14.35 -0.81 11.63
N LEU A 100 -13.14 -1.36 11.75
CA LEU A 100 -12.90 -2.77 12.02
C LEU A 100 -11.67 -2.97 12.93
N PRO A 101 -11.84 -2.98 14.26
CA PRO A 101 -10.73 -3.10 15.22
C PRO A 101 -9.85 -4.34 15.03
N THR A 102 -10.44 -5.46 14.59
CA THR A 102 -9.74 -6.73 14.36
C THR A 102 -8.77 -6.68 13.19
N ALA A 103 -8.85 -5.66 12.31
CA ALA A 103 -7.92 -5.50 11.19
C ALA A 103 -6.57 -4.87 11.58
N ARG A 104 -6.37 -4.51 12.86
CA ARG A 104 -5.17 -3.79 13.33
C ARG A 104 -3.86 -4.47 12.94
N GLY A 105 -3.74 -5.77 13.15
CA GLY A 105 -2.51 -6.54 12.86
C GLY A 105 -2.13 -6.55 11.37
N ARG A 106 -3.08 -6.29 10.48
CA ARG A 106 -2.87 -6.23 9.03
C ARG A 106 -3.03 -4.83 8.43
N THR A 107 -3.07 -3.79 9.27
CA THR A 107 -3.19 -2.39 8.83
C THR A 107 -1.94 -1.60 9.17
N PHE A 108 -1.34 -0.96 8.18
CA PHE A 108 -0.10 -0.18 8.32
C PHE A 108 -0.26 1.17 7.62
N THR A 109 0.56 2.15 8.00
CA THR A 109 0.85 3.22 7.02
C THR A 109 1.85 2.67 6.01
N LEU A 110 1.87 3.22 4.79
CA LEU A 110 2.79 2.78 3.75
C LEU A 110 4.25 2.86 4.22
N LEU A 111 4.64 3.97 4.84
CA LEU A 111 6.01 4.19 5.31
C LEU A 111 6.37 3.27 6.48
N GLN A 112 5.42 2.98 7.37
CA GLN A 112 5.63 1.99 8.41
C GLN A 112 5.85 0.58 7.83
N ALA A 113 5.05 0.18 6.84
CA ALA A 113 5.19 -1.12 6.19
C ALA A 113 6.54 -1.24 5.46
N ALA A 114 6.95 -0.20 4.73
CA ALA A 114 8.24 -0.18 4.04
C ALA A 114 9.42 -0.27 5.01
N ARG A 115 9.37 0.44 6.14
CA ARG A 115 10.41 0.34 7.17
C ARG A 115 10.44 -1.04 7.83
N ALA A 116 9.28 -1.66 8.07
CA ALA A 116 9.23 -3.04 8.56
C ALA A 116 9.81 -4.03 7.53
N ALA A 117 9.54 -3.81 6.24
CA ALA A 117 10.14 -4.59 5.15
C ALA A 117 11.67 -4.46 5.13
N ASP A 118 12.21 -3.23 5.27
CA ASP A 118 13.67 -3.02 5.36
C ASP A 118 14.30 -3.81 6.51
N MET A 119 13.64 -3.84 7.67
CA MET A 119 14.10 -4.60 8.83
C MET A 119 14.10 -6.10 8.58
N ILE A 120 13.09 -6.63 7.89
CA ILE A 120 13.04 -8.05 7.50
C ILE A 120 14.17 -8.35 6.52
N VAL A 121 14.36 -7.53 5.48
CA VAL A 121 15.42 -7.73 4.49
C VAL A 121 16.81 -7.66 5.15
N ALA A 122 17.04 -6.69 6.04
CA ALA A 122 18.33 -6.52 6.71
C ALA A 122 18.69 -7.68 7.66
N ASN A 123 17.69 -8.29 8.30
CA ASN A 123 17.91 -9.40 9.24
C ASN A 123 17.76 -10.79 8.58
N GLY A 124 17.29 -10.84 7.34
CA GLY A 124 16.85 -12.06 6.68
C GLY A 124 15.43 -12.47 7.08
N LEU A 125 14.81 -13.32 6.25
CA LEU A 125 13.51 -13.89 6.58
C LEU A 125 13.62 -14.74 7.86
N PRO A 126 12.66 -14.62 8.80
CA PRO A 126 12.72 -15.35 10.06
C PRO A 126 12.71 -16.87 9.85
N GLU A 127 13.77 -17.55 10.31
CA GLU A 127 13.94 -19.01 10.14
C GLU A 127 13.00 -19.84 11.03
N VAL A 128 12.51 -19.28 12.13
CA VAL A 128 11.73 -20.01 13.15
C VAL A 128 10.26 -20.16 12.76
N VAL A 129 9.75 -19.27 11.90
CA VAL A 129 8.36 -19.32 11.42
C VAL A 129 8.36 -19.90 10.01
N PRO A 130 7.88 -21.13 9.81
CA PRO A 130 7.92 -21.76 8.49
C PRO A 130 7.14 -20.94 7.45
N LEU A 131 7.79 -20.61 6.35
CA LEU A 131 7.12 -20.04 5.19
C LEU A 131 6.16 -21.08 4.59
N PRO A 132 4.89 -20.73 4.30
CA PRO A 132 3.95 -21.63 3.63
C PRO A 132 4.43 -22.12 2.26
N GLN A 133 3.81 -23.20 1.78
CA GLN A 133 4.15 -23.82 0.49
C GLN A 133 3.87 -22.85 -0.68
N ALA A 134 4.55 -23.07 -1.80
CA ALA A 134 4.46 -22.19 -2.98
C ALA A 134 3.10 -22.20 -3.68
N ASP A 135 2.30 -23.24 -3.47
CA ASP A 135 0.93 -23.36 -3.97
C ASP A 135 -0.10 -22.63 -3.08
N ASP A 136 0.32 -21.98 -1.99
CA ASP A 136 -0.52 -21.15 -1.12
C ASP A 136 -0.03 -19.68 -1.08
N PRO A 137 -0.20 -18.92 -2.18
CA PRO A 137 0.24 -17.52 -2.25
C PRO A 137 -0.47 -16.64 -1.22
N ARG A 138 -1.75 -16.91 -0.95
CA ARG A 138 -2.51 -16.17 0.08
C ARG A 138 -1.96 -16.43 1.49
N GLY A 139 -1.63 -17.67 1.80
CA GLY A 139 -0.98 -18.03 3.06
C GLY A 139 0.39 -17.37 3.21
N ARG A 140 1.19 -17.34 2.14
CA ARG A 140 2.49 -16.63 2.11
C ARG A 140 2.35 -15.12 2.32
N LEU A 141 1.36 -14.48 1.70
CA LEU A 141 1.06 -13.07 1.94
C LEU A 141 0.66 -12.84 3.41
N ARG A 142 -0.22 -13.68 3.97
CA ARG A 142 -0.62 -13.57 5.38
C ARG A 142 0.54 -13.79 6.35
N TRP A 143 1.44 -14.72 6.02
CA TRP A 143 2.68 -14.93 6.75
C TRP A 143 3.52 -13.65 6.74
N LEU A 144 3.78 -13.05 5.57
CA LEU A 144 4.52 -11.79 5.48
C LEU A 144 3.84 -10.66 6.28
N VAL A 145 2.52 -10.57 6.25
CA VAL A 145 1.77 -9.58 7.03
C VAL A 145 1.99 -9.77 8.54
N ALA A 146 2.04 -11.01 9.02
CA ALA A 146 2.37 -11.30 10.42
C ALA A 146 3.82 -10.91 10.75
N GLU A 147 4.76 -11.17 9.85
CA GLU A 147 6.17 -10.75 10.03
C GLU A 147 6.32 -9.22 10.00
N LEU A 148 5.59 -8.51 9.14
CA LEU A 148 5.54 -7.05 9.14
C LEU A 148 4.96 -6.52 10.47
N ASP A 149 3.95 -7.18 11.02
CA ASP A 149 3.35 -6.81 12.32
C ASP A 149 4.34 -6.99 13.47
N ALA A 150 5.07 -8.11 13.48
CA ALA A 150 6.13 -8.39 14.44
C ALA A 150 7.32 -7.42 14.30
N ALA A 151 7.66 -7.04 13.08
CA ALA A 151 8.77 -6.15 12.75
C ALA A 151 8.46 -4.65 12.91
N ARG A 152 7.22 -4.26 13.28
CA ARG A 152 6.84 -2.83 13.44
C ARG A 152 7.78 -2.05 14.34
N GLY A 153 8.33 -2.71 15.35
CA GLY A 153 9.26 -2.12 16.32
C GLY A 153 8.67 -0.92 17.09
N PRO A 154 9.48 -0.26 17.93
CA PRO A 154 9.09 0.99 18.57
C PRO A 154 9.03 2.13 17.55
N VAL A 155 7.97 2.92 17.61
CA VAL A 155 7.85 4.15 16.81
C VAL A 155 8.75 5.21 17.42
N GLN A 156 9.81 5.63 16.69
CA GLN A 156 10.72 6.69 17.14
C GLN A 156 10.07 8.06 17.01
N ASN A 157 9.76 8.46 15.76
CA ASN A 157 8.96 9.64 15.46
C ASN A 157 7.69 9.21 14.70
N PRO A 158 6.51 9.33 15.32
CA PRO A 158 5.25 9.01 14.67
C PRO A 158 5.00 9.77 13.36
N ASP A 159 5.53 10.98 13.18
CA ASP A 159 5.28 11.78 11.98
C ASP A 159 5.98 11.23 10.73
N ASP A 160 7.01 10.39 10.91
CA ASP A 160 7.71 9.70 9.82
C ASP A 160 6.83 8.61 9.16
N ASP A 161 5.66 8.29 9.72
CA ASP A 161 4.72 7.30 9.18
C ASP A 161 3.78 7.87 8.12
N ASP A 162 3.70 9.18 7.95
CA ASP A 162 2.70 9.85 7.12
C ASP A 162 3.28 10.27 5.77
N VAL A 163 2.57 9.91 4.69
CA VAL A 163 2.73 10.54 3.39
C VAL A 163 1.98 11.88 3.44
N PRO A 164 2.65 13.04 3.27
CA PRO A 164 2.02 14.35 3.26
C PRO A 164 0.85 14.41 2.29
N ASP A 165 -0.21 15.17 2.60
CA ASP A 165 -1.32 15.39 1.67
C ASP A 165 -1.08 16.66 0.84
N PRO A 166 -0.76 16.54 -0.45
CA PRO A 166 -0.48 17.71 -1.29
C PRO A 166 -1.67 18.67 -1.40
N HIS A 167 -2.90 18.18 -1.21
CA HIS A 167 -4.10 19.02 -1.21
C HIS A 167 -4.24 19.87 0.05
N LEU A 168 -3.52 19.56 1.13
CA LEU A 168 -3.49 20.33 2.37
C LEU A 168 -2.22 21.16 2.52
N THR A 169 -1.10 20.67 1.99
CA THR A 169 0.23 21.29 2.15
C THR A 169 0.66 22.13 0.95
N GLY A 170 -0.07 22.04 -0.18
CA GLY A 170 0.13 22.84 -1.38
C GLY A 170 0.65 22.05 -2.58
N ASP A 171 0.43 22.60 -3.76
CA ASP A 171 0.68 21.92 -5.04
C ASP A 171 2.12 21.43 -5.24
N ALA A 172 3.11 22.13 -4.68
CA ALA A 172 4.52 21.77 -4.74
C ALA A 172 4.84 20.42 -4.07
N GLU A 173 3.97 19.95 -3.17
CA GLU A 173 4.18 18.73 -2.37
C GLU A 173 3.74 17.46 -3.09
N HIS A 174 3.13 17.55 -4.28
CA HIS A 174 2.72 16.37 -5.04
C HIS A 174 3.90 15.49 -5.44
N GLU A 175 5.00 16.10 -5.88
CA GLU A 175 6.18 15.38 -6.36
C GLU A 175 6.98 14.74 -5.21
N PRO A 176 7.30 15.46 -4.11
CA PRO A 176 7.89 14.83 -2.93
C PRO A 176 7.04 13.69 -2.35
N ALA A 177 5.73 13.88 -2.25
CA ALA A 177 4.82 12.83 -1.78
C ALA A 177 4.82 11.61 -2.72
N MET A 178 4.84 11.84 -4.04
CA MET A 178 4.91 10.76 -5.03
C MET A 178 6.21 9.97 -4.92
N ALA A 179 7.36 10.66 -4.87
CA ALA A 179 8.67 10.02 -4.76
C ALA A 179 8.77 9.17 -3.48
N LEU A 180 8.21 9.68 -2.38
CA LEU A 180 8.14 8.96 -1.11
C LEU A 180 7.28 7.68 -1.21
N MET A 181 6.11 7.77 -1.85
CA MET A 181 5.24 6.61 -2.10
C MET A 181 5.91 5.59 -3.01
N ALA A 182 6.52 6.02 -4.12
CA ALA A 182 7.20 5.15 -5.07
C ALA A 182 8.36 4.39 -4.41
N SER A 183 9.21 5.09 -3.67
CA SER A 183 10.33 4.46 -2.94
C SER A 183 9.86 3.47 -1.87
N ALA A 184 8.78 3.78 -1.15
CA ALA A 184 8.22 2.87 -0.16
C ALA A 184 7.56 1.63 -0.78
N ILE A 185 6.86 1.82 -1.90
CA ILE A 185 6.21 0.73 -2.65
C ILE A 185 7.24 -0.21 -3.25
N GLU A 186 8.33 0.31 -3.83
CA GLU A 186 9.34 -0.55 -4.44
C GLU A 186 9.96 -1.53 -3.43
N ARG A 187 10.32 -1.01 -2.24
CA ARG A 187 10.89 -1.82 -1.16
C ARG A 187 9.91 -2.88 -0.65
N LEU A 188 8.63 -2.53 -0.55
CA LEU A 188 7.59 -3.48 -0.14
C LEU A 188 7.27 -4.50 -1.24
N GLY A 189 7.19 -4.05 -2.50
CA GLY A 189 6.88 -4.86 -3.67
C GLY A 189 7.89 -5.98 -3.87
N ILE A 190 9.19 -5.65 -3.83
CA ILE A 190 10.28 -6.65 -3.90
C ILE A 190 10.11 -7.74 -2.83
N LEU A 191 9.84 -7.35 -1.58
CA LEU A 191 9.66 -8.31 -0.49
C LEU A 191 8.40 -9.18 -0.68
N VAL A 192 7.28 -8.57 -1.10
CA VAL A 192 6.04 -9.32 -1.40
C VAL A 192 6.31 -10.36 -2.46
N THR A 193 6.90 -9.96 -3.59
CA THR A 193 7.14 -10.86 -4.74
C THR A 193 8.12 -11.97 -4.36
N THR A 194 9.20 -11.64 -3.63
CA THR A 194 10.16 -12.61 -3.09
C THR A 194 9.47 -13.67 -2.21
N VAL A 195 8.60 -13.24 -1.29
CA VAL A 195 7.88 -14.15 -0.39
C VAL A 195 6.89 -15.02 -1.14
N LEU A 196 6.23 -14.49 -2.17
CA LEU A 196 5.33 -15.26 -3.02
C LEU A 196 6.08 -16.29 -3.88
N GLY A 197 7.40 -16.14 -4.06
CA GLY A 197 8.25 -17.08 -4.77
C GLY A 197 8.59 -16.64 -6.19
N HIS A 198 8.47 -15.34 -6.45
CA HIS A 198 8.77 -14.70 -7.73
C HIS A 198 10.00 -13.80 -7.55
N PRO A 199 10.96 -13.81 -8.51
CA PRO A 199 12.26 -13.15 -8.37
C PRO A 199 12.24 -11.63 -8.59
#